data_AF-A0A2P2I6M8-F1
#
_entry.id   AF-A0A2P2I6M8-F1
#
_cell.length_a   1.000
_cell.length_b   1.000
_cell.length_c   1.000
_cell.angle_alpha   90.00
_cell.angle_beta   90.00
_cell.angle_gamma   90.00
#
_symmetry.space_group_name_H-M   'P 1'
#
loop_
_entity.id
_entity.type
_entity.pdbx_description
1 polymer ?
#
loop_
_entity_poly.entity_id
_entity_poly.type
_entity_poly.pdbx_seq_one_letter_code
_entity_poly.pdbx_strand_id
1 'polypeptide(L)'
;MAEQPWLEQFKHVSAKTYRQQAIFFLNAYWKERQSDVEDIWGYVEAMSELDEKNGKDGCDLDELKSHVFLEKQGGTMTVLELRNKLRKMDLDFNKRMAMIEFLLFKYDEDVKDLLKRPQGTDEALNKAQDALSTAQTEIEKIEGEKQNLIDESKKPGVKGNRAKNQLQQLLVADQTGLNRMILSAEAAVRTVKKSGTIEAAGLLWWIERELEEVRRYKPQSKGGRSK
;
A
#
# COMPACT_ATOMS: atom_id res chain seq x y z
N MET A 1 -27.65 14.07 20.50
CA MET A 1 -26.33 13.44 20.62
C MET A 1 -25.31 14.52 20.37
N ALA A 2 -24.34 14.74 21.26
CA ALA A 2 -23.30 15.73 21.02
C ALA A 2 -22.54 15.34 19.75
N GLU A 3 -22.45 16.25 18.77
CA GLU A 3 -21.59 16.06 17.61
C GLU A 3 -20.17 15.87 18.13
N GLN A 4 -19.56 14.73 17.83
CA GLN A 4 -18.19 14.44 18.20
C GLN A 4 -17.29 15.06 17.12
N PRO A 5 -16.61 16.20 17.36
CA PRO A 5 -15.95 16.94 16.28
C PRO A 5 -14.79 16.16 15.64
N TRP A 6 -14.24 15.19 16.39
CA TRP A 6 -13.18 14.29 15.91
C TRP A 6 -13.70 13.23 14.93
N LEU A 7 -14.99 12.88 14.96
CA LEU A 7 -15.57 11.79 14.16
C LEU A 7 -15.51 12.10 12.67
N GLU A 8 -15.86 13.32 12.26
CA GLU A 8 -15.81 13.70 10.84
C GLU A 8 -14.38 13.76 10.31
N GLN A 9 -13.43 14.22 11.13
CA GLN A 9 -12.00 14.17 10.78
C GLN A 9 -11.52 12.72 10.66
N PHE A 10 -11.95 11.84 11.58
CA PHE A 10 -11.59 10.43 11.55
C PHE A 10 -12.15 9.71 10.32
N LYS A 11 -13.41 9.97 9.94
CA LYS A 11 -13.99 9.44 8.69
C LYS A 11 -13.20 9.84 7.46
N HIS A 12 -12.64 11.05 7.43
CA HIS A 12 -11.75 11.48 6.36
C HIS A 12 -10.43 10.69 6.32
N VAL A 13 -9.95 10.18 7.47
CA VAL A 13 -8.78 9.30 7.54
C VAL A 13 -9.16 7.88 7.16
N SER A 14 -10.26 7.32 7.69
CA SER A 14 -10.72 5.95 7.37
C SER A 14 -11.14 5.79 5.91
N ALA A 15 -11.54 6.86 5.22
CA ALA A 15 -11.85 6.84 3.79
C ALA A 15 -10.62 6.87 2.86
N LYS A 16 -9.40 7.05 3.39
CA LYS A 16 -8.16 6.99 2.59
C LYS A 16 -7.86 5.54 2.19
N THR A 17 -6.95 5.32 1.25
CA THR A 17 -6.55 3.94 0.92
C THR A 17 -5.84 3.27 2.10
N TYR A 18 -5.79 1.93 2.15
CA TYR A 18 -5.08 1.19 3.20
C TYR A 18 -3.64 1.70 3.40
N ARG A 19 -2.93 1.95 2.30
CA ARG A 19 -1.58 2.56 2.29
C ARG A 19 -1.57 3.92 2.99
N GLN A 20 -2.47 4.82 2.60
CA GLN A 20 -2.51 6.17 3.13
C GLN A 20 -2.91 6.19 4.62
N GLN A 21 -3.78 5.27 5.05
CA GLN A 21 -4.14 5.08 6.45
C GLN A 21 -2.93 4.62 7.28
N ALA A 22 -2.18 3.63 6.78
CA ALA A 22 -0.97 3.16 7.45
C ALA A 22 0.11 4.24 7.55
N ILE A 23 0.32 5.03 6.49
CA ILE A 23 1.24 6.18 6.52
C ILE A 23 0.78 7.22 7.53
N PHE A 24 -0.53 7.51 7.61
CA PHE A 24 -1.07 8.45 8.59
C PHE A 24 -0.78 8.01 10.03
N PHE A 25 -0.95 6.72 10.31
CA PHE A 25 -0.60 6.12 11.60
C PHE A 25 0.90 6.20 11.87
N LEU A 26 1.74 5.82 10.91
CA LEU A 26 3.19 5.81 11.07
C LEU A 26 3.78 7.21 11.22
N ASN A 27 3.27 8.22 10.51
CA ASN A 27 3.70 9.60 10.70
C ASN A 27 3.36 10.09 12.12
N ALA A 28 2.18 9.74 12.63
CA ALA A 28 1.77 10.09 13.99
C ALA A 28 2.64 9.40 15.06
N TYR A 29 2.93 8.10 14.90
CA TYR A 29 3.54 7.27 15.93
C TYR A 29 4.95 6.76 15.57
N TRP A 30 5.69 7.48 14.71
CA TRP A 30 6.98 7.00 14.19
C TRP A 30 7.98 6.65 15.30
N LYS A 31 8.06 7.49 16.34
CA LYS A 31 9.02 7.30 17.43
C LYS A 31 8.74 6.04 18.23
N GLU A 32 7.46 5.70 18.37
CA GLU A 32 6.95 4.58 19.15
C GLU A 32 6.87 3.29 18.33
N ARG A 33 6.61 3.38 17.02
CA ARG A 33 6.20 2.25 16.15
C ARG A 33 7.10 1.99 14.95
N GLN A 34 8.25 2.67 14.83
CA GLN A 34 9.21 2.39 13.74
C GLN A 34 9.69 0.93 13.68
N SER A 35 9.68 0.20 14.82
CA SER A 35 10.02 -1.23 14.84
C SER A 35 8.99 -2.11 14.16
N ASP A 36 7.74 -1.64 14.08
CA ASP A 36 6.59 -2.42 13.63
C ASP A 36 6.24 -2.15 12.17
N VAL A 37 7.09 -1.38 11.47
CA VAL A 37 6.79 -0.82 10.16
C VAL A 37 6.65 -1.89 9.06
N GLU A 38 7.46 -2.96 9.12
CA GLU A 38 7.36 -4.10 8.19
C GLU A 38 6.08 -4.92 8.44
N ASP A 39 5.66 -5.05 9.70
CA ASP A 39 4.40 -5.71 10.03
C ASP A 39 3.21 -4.89 9.49
N ILE A 40 3.24 -3.56 9.67
CA ILE A 40 2.23 -2.64 9.16
C ILE A 40 2.15 -2.69 7.62
N TRP A 41 3.31 -2.76 6.95
CA TRP A 41 3.36 -3.01 5.51
C TRP A 41 2.66 -4.31 5.14
N GLY A 42 2.98 -5.41 5.82
CA GLY A 42 2.35 -6.72 5.62
C GLY A 42 0.84 -6.70 5.86
N TYR A 43 0.35 -5.88 6.81
CA TYR A 43 -1.08 -5.69 7.02
C TYR A 43 -1.75 -4.99 5.84
N VAL A 44 -1.11 -3.97 5.26
CA VAL A 44 -1.63 -3.28 4.07
C VAL A 44 -1.71 -4.23 2.89
N GLU A 45 -0.68 -5.05 2.65
CA GLU A 45 -0.73 -6.07 1.60
C GLU A 45 -1.85 -7.07 1.86
N ALA A 46 -1.97 -7.60 3.07
CA ALA A 46 -2.99 -8.59 3.42
C ALA A 46 -4.42 -8.03 3.30
N MET A 47 -4.67 -6.79 3.69
CA MET A 47 -5.99 -6.17 3.50
C MET A 47 -6.27 -5.91 2.02
N SER A 48 -5.28 -5.41 1.28
CA SER A 48 -5.42 -5.15 -0.16
C SER A 48 -5.70 -6.44 -0.95
N GLU A 49 -5.12 -7.57 -0.56
CA GLU A 49 -5.40 -8.88 -1.17
C GLU A 49 -6.81 -9.41 -0.84
N LEU A 50 -7.33 -9.08 0.33
CA LEU A 50 -8.66 -9.53 0.77
C LEU A 50 -9.81 -8.67 0.22
N ASP A 51 -9.54 -7.42 -0.15
CA ASP A 51 -10.48 -6.52 -0.79
C ASP A 51 -10.67 -6.89 -2.27
N GLU A 52 -11.58 -7.82 -2.53
CA GLU A 52 -11.87 -8.29 -3.89
C GLU A 52 -12.44 -7.20 -4.81
N LYS A 53 -12.98 -6.11 -4.26
CA LYS A 53 -13.65 -5.07 -5.04
C LYS A 53 -12.68 -3.98 -5.47
N ASN A 54 -11.90 -3.45 -4.53
CA ASN A 54 -11.06 -2.29 -4.75
C ASN A 54 -9.55 -2.62 -4.64
N GLY A 55 -9.19 -3.77 -4.09
CA GLY A 55 -7.79 -4.19 -3.94
C GLY A 55 -6.94 -3.15 -3.20
N LYS A 56 -5.81 -2.77 -3.82
CA LYS A 56 -4.88 -1.74 -3.31
C LYS A 56 -5.51 -0.34 -3.15
N ASP A 57 -6.59 -0.07 -3.87
CA ASP A 57 -7.30 1.21 -3.86
C ASP A 57 -8.47 1.21 -2.85
N GLY A 58 -8.63 0.12 -2.08
CA GLY A 58 -9.61 -0.01 -1.02
C GLY A 58 -9.27 0.76 0.26
N CYS A 59 -10.29 0.93 1.12
CA CYS A 59 -10.18 1.66 2.39
C CYS A 59 -10.63 0.86 3.62
N ASP A 60 -11.46 -0.17 3.44
CA ASP A 60 -12.02 -0.96 4.54
C ASP A 60 -12.49 -2.37 4.10
N LEU A 61 -12.51 -3.30 5.05
CA LEU A 61 -13.00 -4.66 4.85
C LEU A 61 -14.41 -4.83 5.44
N ASP A 62 -15.24 -5.67 4.82
CA ASP A 62 -16.51 -6.10 5.42
C ASP A 62 -16.30 -7.11 6.55
N GLU A 63 -17.35 -7.49 7.28
CA GLU A 63 -17.29 -8.43 8.42
C GLU A 63 -16.61 -9.76 8.05
N LEU A 64 -16.89 -10.30 6.85
CA LEU A 64 -16.37 -11.60 6.42
C LEU A 64 -14.87 -11.51 6.09
N LYS A 65 -14.44 -10.49 5.35
CA LYS A 65 -13.03 -10.29 5.03
C LYS A 65 -12.23 -9.86 6.24
N SER A 66 -12.83 -9.07 7.13
CA SER A 66 -12.23 -8.70 8.41
C SER A 66 -11.98 -9.91 9.29
N HIS A 67 -12.89 -10.89 9.30
CA HIS A 67 -12.68 -12.16 9.99
C HIS A 67 -11.44 -12.88 9.47
N VAL A 68 -11.37 -13.09 8.15
CA VAL A 68 -10.24 -13.79 7.50
C VAL A 68 -8.92 -13.06 7.78
N PHE A 69 -8.93 -11.73 7.74
CA PHE A 69 -7.77 -10.93 8.09
C PHE A 69 -7.34 -11.18 9.54
N LEU A 70 -8.24 -11.06 10.52
CA LEU A 70 -7.93 -11.18 11.94
C LEU A 70 -7.49 -12.59 12.34
N GLU A 71 -8.03 -13.63 11.71
CA GLU A 71 -7.57 -15.02 11.91
C GLU A 71 -6.11 -15.20 11.48
N LYS A 72 -5.71 -14.61 10.35
CA LYS A 72 -4.31 -14.65 9.89
C LYS A 72 -3.37 -13.94 10.86
N GLN A 73 -3.84 -12.89 11.56
CA GLN A 73 -3.00 -12.08 12.44
C GLN A 73 -2.95 -12.55 13.90
N GLY A 74 -3.97 -13.28 14.38
CA GLY A 74 -4.15 -13.55 15.81
C GLY A 74 -4.62 -14.96 16.17
N GLY A 75 -4.61 -15.89 15.22
CA GLY A 75 -5.10 -17.26 15.41
C GLY A 75 -6.63 -17.38 15.32
N THR A 76 -7.12 -18.61 15.37
CA THR A 76 -8.56 -18.92 15.25
C THR A 76 -9.33 -18.34 16.43
N MET A 77 -10.38 -17.57 16.16
CA MET A 77 -11.31 -17.05 17.16
C MET A 77 -12.74 -17.43 16.83
N THR A 78 -13.62 -17.44 17.83
CA THR A 78 -15.04 -17.70 17.58
C THR A 78 -15.71 -16.48 16.95
N VAL A 79 -16.82 -16.70 16.22
CA VAL A 79 -17.62 -15.61 15.62
C VAL A 79 -18.08 -14.58 16.68
N LEU A 80 -18.34 -15.02 17.90
CA LEU A 80 -18.75 -14.14 19.00
C LEU A 80 -17.60 -13.23 19.45
N GLU A 81 -16.40 -13.78 19.64
CA GLU A 81 -15.20 -13.02 19.99
C GLU A 81 -14.83 -12.03 18.90
N LEU A 82 -14.90 -12.45 17.64
CA LEU A 82 -14.71 -11.57 16.49
C LEU A 82 -15.68 -10.39 16.53
N ARG A 83 -16.98 -10.65 16.61
CA ARG A 83 -18.00 -9.58 16.61
C ARG A 83 -17.80 -8.60 17.76
N ASN A 84 -17.38 -9.10 18.92
CA ASN A 84 -17.02 -8.26 20.05
C ASN A 84 -15.77 -7.42 19.78
N LYS A 85 -14.76 -7.95 19.09
CA LYS A 85 -13.59 -7.18 18.64
C LYS A 85 -13.98 -6.13 17.59
N LEU A 86 -14.67 -6.53 16.52
CA LEU A 86 -15.12 -5.61 15.45
C LEU A 86 -15.95 -4.46 16.02
N ARG A 87 -16.90 -4.74 16.92
CA ARG A 87 -17.70 -3.69 17.58
C ARG A 87 -16.86 -2.72 18.42
N LYS A 88 -15.75 -3.18 19.02
CA LYS A 88 -14.85 -2.30 19.78
C LYS A 88 -13.97 -1.46 18.86
N MET A 89 -13.62 -1.99 17.68
CA MET A 89 -12.75 -1.34 16.69
C MET A 89 -13.51 -0.36 15.80
N ASP A 90 -14.80 -0.60 15.54
CA ASP A 90 -15.68 0.21 14.70
C ASP A 90 -15.93 1.59 15.35
N LEU A 91 -15.01 2.52 15.11
CA LEU A 91 -14.99 3.85 15.70
C LEU A 91 -15.86 4.82 14.91
N ASP A 92 -16.07 4.58 13.61
CA ASP A 92 -16.91 5.41 12.74
C ASP A 92 -18.34 4.87 12.55
N PHE A 93 -18.66 3.73 13.16
CA PHE A 93 -19.96 3.05 13.18
C PHE A 93 -20.45 2.59 11.81
N ASN A 94 -19.54 2.29 10.89
CA ASN A 94 -19.86 1.86 9.52
C ASN A 94 -20.00 0.32 9.38
N LYS A 95 -19.71 -0.46 10.44
CA LYS A 95 -19.71 -1.93 10.48
C LYS A 95 -18.71 -2.60 9.53
N ARG A 96 -17.72 -1.85 9.09
CA ARG A 96 -16.58 -2.27 8.29
C ARG A 96 -15.33 -2.04 9.14
N MET A 97 -14.20 -2.53 8.68
CA MET A 97 -12.93 -2.40 9.39
C MET A 97 -11.93 -1.69 8.50
N ALA A 98 -11.66 -0.43 8.82
CA ALA A 98 -10.59 0.32 8.17
C ALA A 98 -9.21 -0.12 8.69
N MET A 99 -8.16 0.10 7.90
CA MET A 99 -6.78 -0.16 8.34
C MET A 99 -6.45 0.65 9.60
N ILE A 100 -6.84 1.91 9.64
CA ILE A 100 -6.54 2.81 10.76
C ILE A 100 -7.22 2.35 12.06
N GLU A 101 -8.44 1.82 11.99
CA GLU A 101 -9.16 1.27 13.14
C GLU A 101 -8.46 0.03 13.68
N PHE A 102 -8.03 -0.86 12.78
CA PHE A 102 -7.26 -2.03 13.14
C PHE A 102 -5.92 -1.65 13.82
N LEU A 103 -5.19 -0.68 13.28
CA LEU A 103 -3.91 -0.23 13.84
C LEU A 103 -4.10 0.40 15.23
N LEU A 104 -5.07 1.32 15.37
CA LEU A 104 -5.39 1.92 16.68
C LEU A 104 -5.73 0.85 17.73
N PHE A 105 -6.55 -0.13 17.36
CA PHE A 105 -6.89 -1.22 18.28
C PHE A 105 -5.71 -2.15 18.59
N LYS A 106 -4.94 -2.54 17.58
CA LYS A 106 -3.81 -3.46 17.74
C LYS A 106 -2.75 -2.89 18.67
N TYR A 107 -2.49 -1.59 18.57
CA TYR A 107 -1.45 -0.90 19.32
C TYR A 107 -1.97 -0.16 20.57
N ASP A 108 -3.27 -0.25 20.85
CA ASP A 108 -3.97 0.40 21.97
C ASP A 108 -3.77 1.92 21.98
N GLU A 109 -3.88 2.54 20.81
CA GLU A 109 -3.68 3.98 20.59
C GLU A 109 -5.03 4.73 20.54
N ASP A 110 -5.03 5.99 20.98
CA ASP A 110 -6.24 6.82 21.03
C ASP A 110 -6.47 7.61 19.73
N VAL A 111 -7.71 7.63 19.26
CA VAL A 111 -8.11 8.34 18.03
C VAL A 111 -7.92 9.85 18.13
N LYS A 112 -8.14 10.46 19.31
CA LYS A 112 -7.99 11.91 19.49
C LYS A 112 -6.52 12.29 19.58
N ASP A 113 -5.67 11.42 20.12
CA ASP A 113 -4.21 11.61 20.09
C ASP A 113 -3.69 11.52 18.65
N LEU A 114 -4.09 10.48 17.91
CA LEU A 114 -3.76 10.29 16.49
C LEU A 114 -4.05 11.56 15.67
N LEU A 115 -5.25 12.12 15.80
CA LEU A 115 -5.69 13.28 15.00
C LEU A 115 -4.97 14.59 15.36
N LYS A 116 -4.36 14.69 16.55
CA LYS A 116 -3.59 15.87 16.96
C LYS A 116 -2.13 15.81 16.55
N ARG A 117 -1.61 14.60 16.31
CA ARG A 117 -0.21 14.39 15.96
C ARG A 117 0.10 14.94 14.56
N PRO A 118 1.25 15.61 14.40
CA PRO A 118 1.62 16.20 13.12
C PRO A 118 1.80 15.10 12.07
N GLN A 119 1.28 15.35 10.88
CA GLN A 119 1.38 14.42 9.75
C GLN A 119 2.59 14.71 8.86
N GLY A 120 3.20 15.89 9.03
CA GLY A 120 4.29 16.40 8.20
C GLY A 120 3.84 16.75 6.78
N THR A 121 4.32 17.86 6.25
CA THR A 121 4.21 18.19 4.82
C THR A 121 5.58 18.67 4.34
N ASP A 122 6.14 17.99 3.34
CA ASP A 122 7.43 18.34 2.77
C ASP A 122 7.34 18.28 1.24
N GLU A 123 7.64 19.40 0.58
CA GLU A 123 7.63 19.50 -0.88
C GLU A 123 8.60 18.49 -1.50
N ALA A 124 9.73 18.21 -0.84
CA ALA A 124 10.69 17.22 -1.30
C ALA A 124 10.12 15.79 -1.22
N LEU A 125 9.29 15.49 -0.22
CA LEU A 125 8.59 14.19 -0.14
C LEU A 125 7.56 14.03 -1.25
N ASN A 126 6.80 15.08 -1.55
CA ASN A 126 5.86 15.05 -2.66
C ASN A 126 6.59 14.80 -3.98
N LYS A 127 7.72 15.48 -4.22
CA LYS A 127 8.57 15.22 -5.41
C LYS A 127 9.10 13.79 -5.46
N ALA A 128 9.49 13.22 -4.32
CA ALA A 128 9.95 11.84 -4.25
C ALA A 128 8.81 10.85 -4.56
N GLN A 129 7.62 11.10 -4.01
CA GLN A 129 6.43 10.31 -4.28
C GLN A 129 6.00 10.39 -5.76
N ASP A 130 6.05 11.57 -6.38
CA ASP A 130 5.72 11.77 -7.79
C ASP A 130 6.71 11.06 -8.72
N ALA A 131 8.01 11.14 -8.40
CA ALA A 131 9.06 10.44 -9.14
C ALA A 131 8.89 8.91 -9.05
N LEU A 132 8.55 8.39 -7.87
CA LEU A 132 8.24 6.97 -7.68
C LEU A 132 6.97 6.55 -8.43
N SER A 133 5.91 7.35 -8.35
CA SER A 133 4.64 7.11 -9.06
C SER A 133 4.85 7.04 -10.57
N THR A 134 5.74 7.88 -11.12
CA THR A 134 6.10 7.84 -12.54
C THR A 134 6.74 6.49 -12.92
N ALA A 135 7.67 5.98 -12.10
CA ALA A 135 8.29 4.68 -12.34
C ALA A 135 7.29 3.52 -12.20
N GLN A 136 6.42 3.57 -11.18
CA GLN A 136 5.36 2.58 -10.98
C GLN A 136 4.37 2.55 -12.14
N THR A 137 3.96 3.72 -12.65
CA THR A 137 3.06 3.83 -13.81
C THR A 137 3.66 3.17 -15.05
N GLU A 138 4.95 3.36 -15.31
CA GLU A 138 5.64 2.72 -16.44
C GLU A 138 5.72 1.20 -16.25
N ILE A 139 5.95 0.71 -15.02
CA ILE A 139 5.91 -0.72 -14.70
C ILE A 139 4.50 -1.29 -14.97
N GLU A 140 3.45 -0.62 -14.50
CA GLU A 140 2.07 -1.06 -14.73
C GLU A 140 1.73 -1.15 -16.21
N LYS A 141 2.23 -0.22 -17.03
CA LYS A 141 2.08 -0.27 -18.47
C LYS A 141 2.80 -1.48 -19.08
N ILE A 142 4.06 -1.72 -18.71
CA ILE A 142 4.84 -2.88 -19.17
C ILE A 142 4.15 -4.19 -18.76
N GLU A 143 3.64 -4.27 -17.53
CA GLU A 143 2.93 -5.44 -17.01
C GLU A 143 1.58 -5.66 -17.72
N GLY A 144 0.83 -4.59 -18.00
CA GLY A 144 -0.41 -4.66 -18.77
C GLY A 144 -0.18 -5.16 -20.19
N GLU A 145 0.82 -4.62 -20.90
CA GLU A 145 1.22 -5.10 -22.23
C GLU A 145 1.67 -6.57 -22.18
N LYS A 146 2.46 -6.94 -21.17
CA LYS A 146 2.91 -8.31 -20.96
C LYS A 146 1.73 -9.27 -20.76
N GLN A 147 0.77 -8.92 -19.92
CA GLN A 147 -0.40 -9.77 -19.65
C GLN A 147 -1.25 -9.96 -20.91
N ASN A 148 -1.46 -8.89 -21.68
CA ASN A 148 -2.15 -8.97 -22.97
C ASN A 148 -1.44 -9.92 -23.94
N LEU A 149 -0.11 -9.82 -24.06
CA LEU A 149 0.68 -10.70 -24.91
C LEU A 149 0.66 -12.15 -24.44
N ILE A 150 0.65 -12.40 -23.11
CA ILE A 150 0.49 -13.75 -22.55
C ILE A 150 -0.85 -14.34 -22.98
N ASP A 151 -1.94 -13.59 -22.88
CA ASP A 151 -3.27 -14.08 -23.23
C ASP A 151 -3.44 -14.29 -24.74
N GLU A 152 -2.84 -13.43 -25.57
CA GLU A 152 -2.81 -13.63 -27.01
C GLU A 152 -1.93 -14.81 -27.44
N SER A 153 -0.83 -15.08 -26.74
CA SER A 153 0.08 -16.19 -27.04
C SER A 153 -0.56 -17.58 -26.92
N LYS A 154 -1.66 -17.68 -26.16
CA LYS A 154 -2.46 -18.90 -25.98
C LYS A 154 -3.32 -19.22 -27.20
N LYS A 155 -3.58 -18.25 -28.09
CA LYS A 155 -4.42 -18.45 -29.28
C LYS A 155 -3.66 -19.28 -30.34
N PRO A 156 -4.34 -20.19 -31.07
CA PRO A 156 -3.69 -20.96 -32.13
C PRO A 156 -3.36 -20.09 -33.36
N GLY A 157 -2.42 -20.56 -34.19
CA GLY A 157 -2.09 -19.97 -35.50
C GLY A 157 -1.10 -18.80 -35.45
N VAL A 158 -1.02 -18.06 -36.56
CA VAL A 158 -0.02 -17.00 -36.80
C VAL A 158 -0.11 -15.88 -35.75
N LYS A 159 -1.32 -15.54 -35.30
CA LYS A 159 -1.54 -14.50 -34.28
C LYS A 159 -0.90 -14.87 -32.93
N GLY A 160 -1.08 -16.09 -32.46
CA GLY A 160 -0.45 -16.56 -31.21
C GLY A 160 1.08 -16.63 -31.33
N ASN A 161 1.60 -17.08 -32.48
CA ASN A 161 3.04 -17.10 -32.71
C ASN A 161 3.65 -15.68 -32.73
N ARG A 162 2.94 -14.71 -33.31
CA ARG A 162 3.34 -13.29 -33.26
C ARG A 162 3.38 -12.77 -31.83
N ALA A 163 2.36 -13.05 -31.04
CA ALA A 163 2.31 -12.64 -29.63
C ALA A 163 3.44 -13.28 -28.80
N LYS A 164 3.80 -14.54 -29.04
CA LYS A 164 4.97 -15.20 -28.41
C LYS A 164 6.28 -14.46 -28.73
N ASN A 165 6.48 -14.08 -29.99
CA ASN A 165 7.67 -13.34 -30.41
C ASN A 165 7.71 -11.94 -29.78
N GLN A 166 6.58 -11.22 -29.75
CA GLN A 166 6.46 -9.91 -29.11
C GLN A 166 6.69 -9.99 -27.60
N LEU A 167 6.17 -11.03 -26.94
CA LEU A 167 6.42 -11.27 -25.52
C LEU A 167 7.91 -11.50 -25.27
N GLN A 168 8.58 -12.32 -26.08
CA GLN A 168 10.02 -12.54 -25.94
C GLN A 168 10.82 -11.25 -26.16
N GLN A 169 10.42 -10.41 -27.11
CA GLN A 169 11.03 -9.10 -27.34
C GLN A 169 10.84 -8.16 -26.15
N LEU A 170 9.64 -8.11 -25.57
CA LEU A 170 9.34 -7.28 -24.39
C LEU A 170 10.22 -7.69 -23.19
N LEU A 171 10.41 -8.99 -22.97
CA LEU A 171 11.21 -9.51 -21.86
C LEU A 171 12.71 -9.19 -21.97
N VAL A 172 13.21 -8.95 -23.18
CA VAL A 172 14.62 -8.58 -23.44
C VAL A 172 14.79 -7.11 -23.84
N ALA A 173 13.69 -6.34 -23.82
CA ALA A 173 13.70 -4.94 -24.23
C ALA A 173 14.57 -4.10 -23.31
N ASP A 174 15.18 -3.05 -23.88
CA ASP A 174 16.01 -2.11 -23.14
C ASP A 174 15.21 -1.40 -22.04
N GLN A 175 15.63 -1.59 -20.79
CA GLN A 175 15.03 -0.99 -19.60
C GLN A 175 15.68 0.35 -19.24
N THR A 176 16.54 0.92 -20.07
CA THR A 176 17.24 2.19 -19.78
C THR A 176 16.27 3.32 -19.43
N GLY A 177 15.10 3.39 -20.09
CA GLY A 177 14.06 4.37 -19.77
C GLY A 177 13.56 4.24 -18.33
N LEU A 178 13.11 3.04 -17.94
CA LEU A 178 12.67 2.74 -16.59
C LEU A 178 13.79 2.96 -15.57
N ASN A 179 15.01 2.47 -15.84
CA ASN A 179 16.16 2.64 -14.95
C ASN A 179 16.46 4.12 -14.67
N ARG A 180 16.28 5.03 -15.65
CA ARG A 180 16.42 6.48 -15.42
C ARG A 180 15.35 7.03 -14.47
N MET A 181 14.10 6.55 -14.59
CA MET A 181 13.02 6.95 -13.69
C MET A 181 13.31 6.49 -12.25
N ILE A 182 13.78 5.25 -12.08
CA ILE A 182 14.17 4.71 -10.77
C ILE A 182 15.31 5.53 -10.17
N LEU A 183 16.35 5.84 -10.94
CA LEU A 183 17.47 6.68 -10.49
C LEU A 183 17.02 8.09 -10.10
N SER A 184 16.04 8.66 -10.82
CA SER A 184 15.45 9.95 -10.47
C SER A 184 14.69 9.88 -9.13
N ALA A 185 13.91 8.82 -8.91
CA ALA A 185 13.22 8.60 -7.64
C ALA A 185 14.21 8.43 -6.49
N GLU A 186 15.28 7.64 -6.67
CA GLU A 186 16.36 7.51 -5.68
C GLU A 186 17.01 8.86 -5.34
N ALA A 187 17.27 9.70 -6.35
CA ALA A 187 17.86 11.03 -6.13
C ALA A 187 16.95 11.96 -5.32
N ALA A 188 15.63 11.90 -5.58
CA ALA A 188 14.64 12.66 -4.83
C ALA A 188 14.59 12.21 -3.35
N VAL A 189 14.55 10.90 -3.09
CA VAL A 189 14.60 10.33 -1.74
C VAL A 189 15.88 10.73 -0.99
N ARG A 190 17.04 10.70 -1.67
CA ARG A 190 18.31 11.16 -1.06
C ARG A 190 18.28 12.64 -0.68
N THR A 191 17.52 13.46 -1.41
CA THR A 191 17.35 14.88 -1.09
C THR A 191 16.52 15.06 0.17
N VAL A 192 15.43 14.30 0.31
CA VAL A 192 14.61 14.29 1.54
C VAL A 192 15.44 13.83 2.74
N LYS A 193 16.23 12.76 2.61
CA LYS A 193 17.06 12.28 3.72
C LYS A 193 18.05 13.33 4.23
N LYS A 194 18.52 14.22 3.36
CA LYS A 194 19.45 15.30 3.74
C LYS A 194 18.75 16.45 4.47
N SER A 195 17.45 16.68 4.27
CA SER A 195 16.72 17.74 5.00
C SER A 195 16.51 17.39 6.47
N GLY A 196 16.55 16.10 6.82
CA GLY A 196 16.42 15.64 8.21
C GLY A 196 14.99 15.71 8.75
N THR A 197 13.97 15.80 7.89
CA THR A 197 12.56 15.86 8.28
C THR A 197 12.11 14.57 8.98
N ILE A 198 11.68 14.66 10.25
CA ILE A 198 11.18 13.52 11.04
C ILE A 198 9.64 13.40 10.98
N GLU A 199 8.92 14.51 10.81
CA GLU A 199 7.45 14.56 10.95
C GLU A 199 6.68 13.75 9.88
N ALA A 200 7.33 13.36 8.79
CA ALA A 200 6.77 12.49 7.75
C ALA A 200 7.65 11.25 7.50
N ALA A 201 8.30 10.75 8.56
CA ALA A 201 9.20 9.61 8.47
C ALA A 201 8.49 8.31 8.05
N GLY A 202 7.20 8.14 8.39
CA GLY A 202 6.40 7.02 7.91
C GLY A 202 6.23 7.02 6.39
N LEU A 203 5.91 8.18 5.80
CA LEU A 203 5.85 8.34 4.34
C LEU A 203 7.22 8.12 3.70
N LEU A 204 8.30 8.67 4.28
CA LEU A 204 9.65 8.46 3.76
C LEU A 204 9.98 6.97 3.70
N TRP A 205 9.79 6.24 4.80
CA TRP A 205 10.02 4.81 4.84
C TRP A 205 9.20 4.07 3.78
N TRP A 206 7.93 4.43 3.60
CA TRP A 206 7.06 3.81 2.61
C TRP A 206 7.57 3.99 1.17
N ILE A 207 8.03 5.20 0.84
CA ILE A 207 8.64 5.51 -0.46
C ILE A 207 9.92 4.67 -0.65
N GLU A 208 10.75 4.52 0.39
CA GLU A 208 11.97 3.72 0.31
C GLU A 208 11.68 2.24 0.08
N ARG A 209 10.69 1.70 0.78
CA ARG A 209 10.27 0.31 0.67
C ARG A 209 9.71 -0.01 -0.72
N GLU A 210 8.89 0.89 -1.27
CA GLU A 210 8.37 0.78 -2.64
C GLU A 210 9.47 0.94 -3.70
N LEU A 211 10.41 1.86 -3.48
CA LEU A 211 11.56 2.06 -4.36
C LEU A 211 12.46 0.81 -4.40
N GLU A 212 12.60 0.11 -3.28
CA GLU A 212 13.30 -1.17 -3.24
C GLU A 212 12.60 -2.23 -4.10
N GLU A 213 11.27 -2.31 -4.06
CA GLU A 213 10.49 -3.23 -4.92
C GLU A 213 10.63 -2.87 -6.40
N VAL A 214 10.50 -1.60 -6.72
CA VAL A 214 10.66 -1.07 -8.07
C VAL A 214 12.09 -1.33 -8.59
N ARG A 215 13.12 -1.19 -7.74
CA ARG A 215 14.51 -1.50 -8.11
C ARG A 215 14.73 -2.98 -8.39
N ARG A 216 14.01 -3.86 -7.68
CA ARG A 216 14.05 -5.31 -7.90
C ARG A 216 13.24 -5.74 -9.12
N TYR A 217 12.40 -4.86 -9.67
CA TYR A 217 11.57 -5.16 -10.83
C TYR A 217 12.42 -5.51 -12.06
N LYS A 218 12.07 -6.65 -12.68
CA LYS A 218 12.54 -7.04 -14.01
C LYS A 218 11.37 -7.74 -14.72
N PRO A 219 11.08 -7.43 -15.99
CA PRO A 219 10.10 -8.18 -16.75
C PRO A 219 10.50 -9.66 -16.81
N GLN A 220 9.67 -10.56 -16.29
CA GLN A 220 9.89 -12.01 -16.32
C GLN A 220 8.70 -12.74 -16.94
N SER A 221 8.96 -13.88 -17.59
CA SER A 221 7.95 -14.69 -18.29
C SER A 221 6.89 -15.32 -17.37
N LYS A 222 7.15 -15.39 -16.06
CA LYS A 222 6.18 -15.77 -15.01
C LYS A 222 6.37 -14.88 -13.78
N GLY A 223 5.30 -14.20 -13.35
CA GLY A 223 5.13 -13.65 -11.99
C GLY A 223 6.32 -12.87 -11.42
N GLY A 224 6.81 -11.87 -12.15
CA GLY A 224 8.00 -11.08 -11.78
C GLY A 224 7.82 -10.19 -10.55
N ARG A 225 7.86 -10.79 -9.36
CA ARG A 225 8.56 -10.20 -8.22
C ARG A 225 9.72 -11.15 -7.92
N SER A 226 10.95 -10.63 -7.92
CA SER A 226 12.05 -11.36 -7.28
C SER A 226 11.59 -11.68 -5.86
N LYS A 227 11.60 -12.96 -5.49
CA LYS A 227 11.65 -13.31 -4.07
C LYS A 227 12.80 -12.57 -3.40
#